data_AF-A0A8D1K1G0-F1
#
_entry.id   AF-A0A8D1K1G0-F1
#
_cell.length_a   1.000
_cell.length_b   1.000
_cell.length_c   1.000
_cell.angle_alpha   90.00
_cell.angle_beta   90.00
_cell.angle_gamma   90.00
#
_symmetry.space_group_name_H-M   'P 1'
#
loop_
_entity.id
_entity.type
_entity.pdbx_description
1 polymer ?
#
loop_
_entity_poly.entity_id
_entity_poly.type
_entity_poly.pdbx_seq_one_letter_code
_entity_poly.pdbx_strand_id
1 'polypeptide(L)'
;MMCSQLLNQRCSRSFQVRVYDLSKYEHGADDVLILATDGLWDVLSNEEVAEAITQFLPNCDPDDPHRYTLAAQDLVMRARGVLKDRGWRISNDRLGSGDDISVYVIPLIHGNKLS
;
A
#
# COMPACT_ATOMS: atom_id res chain seq x y z
N MET A 1 -10.26 -3.49 1.94
CA MET A 1 -9.08 -2.66 1.63
C MET A 1 -9.52 -1.24 1.32
N MET A 2 -8.92 -0.25 1.98
CA MET A 2 -9.18 1.17 1.73
C MET A 2 -7.92 1.76 1.10
N CYS A 3 -8.00 2.16 -0.16
CA CYS A 3 -6.95 2.95 -0.82
C CYS A 3 -7.45 4.40 -0.96
N SER A 4 -6.62 5.37 -0.60
CA SER A 4 -6.96 6.79 -0.66
C SER A 4 -6.05 7.50 -1.66
N GLN A 5 -6.59 7.81 -2.84
CA GLN A 5 -6.00 8.73 -3.82
C GLN A 5 -6.62 10.12 -3.61
N LEU A 6 -5.77 11.15 -3.43
CA LEU A 6 -6.17 12.56 -3.39
C LEU A 6 -5.45 13.31 -4.50
N LEU A 7 -6.04 13.37 -5.70
CA LEU A 7 -5.59 14.31 -6.72
C LEU A 7 -6.79 15.02 -7.37
N ASN A 8 -6.65 16.35 -7.42
CA ASN A 8 -7.41 17.33 -8.22
C ASN A 8 -8.56 18.10 -7.54
N GLN A 9 -8.23 18.99 -6.58
CA GLN A 9 -9.04 20.19 -6.28
C GLN A 9 -8.12 21.38 -5.93
N ARG A 10 -8.50 22.60 -6.35
CA ARG A 10 -7.87 23.89 -5.99
C ARG A 10 -7.38 23.88 -4.55
N CYS A 11 -6.18 24.42 -4.28
CA CYS A 11 -5.46 24.36 -3.00
C CYS A 11 -6.27 24.96 -1.82
N SER A 12 -7.28 24.23 -1.39
CA SER A 12 -7.91 24.33 -0.09
C SER A 12 -7.06 23.45 0.82
N ARG A 13 -6.46 24.03 1.86
CA ARG A 13 -5.73 23.28 2.90
C ARG A 13 -6.67 22.52 3.84
N SER A 14 -7.89 22.21 3.39
CA SER A 14 -8.88 21.45 4.12
C SER A 14 -8.66 19.97 3.88
N PHE A 15 -8.38 19.22 4.93
CA PHE A 15 -8.31 17.76 4.86
C PHE A 15 -9.71 17.18 4.66
N GLN A 16 -9.84 16.20 3.77
CA GLN A 16 -11.03 15.36 3.71
C GLN A 16 -10.91 14.29 4.79
N VAL A 17 -11.91 14.21 5.67
CA VAL A 17 -11.96 13.17 6.73
C VAL A 17 -12.84 12.03 6.26
N ARG A 18 -12.33 10.79 6.36
CA ARG A 18 -13.10 9.56 6.17
C ARG A 18 -12.97 8.71 7.43
N VAL A 19 -14.09 8.17 7.90
CA VAL A 19 -14.13 7.32 9.09
C VAL A 19 -14.28 5.87 8.66
N TYR A 20 -13.35 5.04 9.11
CA TYR A 20 -13.45 3.58 9.03
C TYR A 20 -13.71 3.04 10.43
N ASP A 21 -14.83 2.34 10.60
CA ASP A 21 -15.22 1.77 11.88
C ASP A 21 -14.70 0.33 11.97
N LEU A 22 -13.67 0.14 12.79
CA LEU A 22 -12.97 -1.14 13.01
C LEU A 22 -13.87 -2.20 13.65
N SER A 23 -14.93 -1.79 14.34
CA SER A 23 -15.85 -2.71 15.02
C SER A 23 -16.86 -3.38 14.08
N LYS A 24 -17.02 -2.85 12.86
CA LYS A 24 -18.02 -3.36 11.90
C LYS A 24 -17.59 -4.65 11.21
N TYR A 25 -16.31 -5.00 11.26
CA TYR A 25 -15.75 -6.13 10.53
C TYR A 25 -14.79 -6.91 11.42
N GLU A 26 -14.75 -8.22 11.23
CA GLU A 26 -13.68 -9.05 11.79
C GLU A 26 -12.44 -8.94 10.90
N HIS A 27 -11.30 -8.66 11.51
CA HIS A 27 -10.03 -8.47 10.81
C HIS A 27 -9.05 -9.58 11.18
N GLY A 28 -8.60 -10.31 10.16
CA GLY A 28 -7.52 -11.28 10.27
C GLY A 28 -6.14 -10.62 10.25
N ALA A 29 -5.10 -11.44 10.37
CA ALA A 29 -3.70 -10.97 10.36
C ALA A 29 -3.29 -10.33 9.01
N ASP A 30 -4.07 -10.59 7.96
CA ASP A 30 -3.76 -10.19 6.58
C ASP A 30 -4.59 -8.97 6.16
N ASP A 31 -5.55 -8.56 6.99
CA ASP A 31 -6.32 -7.34 6.79
C ASP A 31 -5.50 -6.12 7.22
N VAL A 32 -5.13 -5.32 6.21
CA VAL A 32 -4.23 -4.17 6.38
C VAL A 32 -4.80 -2.89 5.75
N LEU A 33 -4.42 -1.75 6.33
CA LEU A 33 -4.51 -0.43 5.71
C LEU A 33 -3.18 -0.10 5.04
N ILE A 34 -3.25 0.38 3.80
CA ILE A 34 -2.06 0.79 3.03
C ILE A 34 -2.12 2.31 2.87
N LEU A 35 -1.07 2.98 3.33
CA LEU A 35 -0.85 4.40 3.09
C LEU A 35 0.44 4.56 2.30
N ALA A 36 0.44 5.39 1.27
CA ALA A 36 1.64 5.64 0.48
C ALA A 36 1.62 7.03 -0.14
N THR A 37 2.80 7.51 -0.54
CA THR A 37 2.97 8.73 -1.36
C THR A 37 2.50 8.49 -2.79
N ASP A 38 2.28 9.58 -3.53
CA ASP A 38 1.99 9.58 -4.98
C ASP A 38 3.05 8.83 -5.80
N GLY A 39 4.31 8.83 -5.36
CA GLY A 39 5.36 7.97 -5.93
C GLY A 39 4.97 6.48 -6.07
N LEU A 40 4.07 5.94 -5.24
CA LEU A 40 3.48 4.61 -5.45
C LEU A 40 2.25 4.67 -6.39
N TRP A 41 1.30 5.55 -6.07
CA TRP A 41 -0.03 5.57 -6.68
C TRP A 41 -0.06 6.10 -8.11
N ASP A 42 0.98 6.78 -8.56
CA ASP A 42 1.12 7.24 -9.94
C ASP A 42 1.44 6.08 -10.91
N VAL A 43 1.98 4.98 -10.38
CA VAL A 43 2.45 3.85 -11.21
C VAL A 43 1.74 2.53 -10.90
N LEU A 44 1.10 2.38 -9.75
CA LEU A 44 0.31 1.19 -9.40
C LEU A 44 -1.14 1.57 -9.06
N SER A 45 -2.09 0.79 -9.56
CA SER A 45 -3.51 0.94 -9.19
C SER A 45 -3.81 0.36 -7.82
N ASN A 46 -4.95 0.75 -7.25
CA ASN A 46 -5.44 0.19 -5.99
C ASN A 46 -5.57 -1.34 -6.05
N GLU A 47 -6.01 -1.86 -7.20
CA GLU A 47 -6.17 -3.29 -7.47
C GLU A 47 -4.82 -4.01 -7.58
N GLU A 48 -3.84 -3.41 -8.27
CA GLU A 48 -2.48 -3.96 -8.38
C GLU A 48 -1.81 -4.07 -6.99
N VAL A 49 -1.97 -3.02 -6.16
CA VAL A 49 -1.49 -3.01 -4.77
C VAL A 49 -2.23 -4.02 -3.92
N ALA A 50 -3.55 -4.13 -4.08
CA ALA A 50 -4.38 -5.08 -3.35
C ALA A 50 -3.97 -6.52 -3.61
N GLU A 51 -3.86 -6.87 -4.89
CA GLU A 51 -3.47 -8.20 -5.34
C GLU A 51 -2.07 -8.55 -4.84
N ALA A 52 -1.11 -7.63 -4.93
CA ALA A 52 0.24 -7.83 -4.43
C ALA A 52 0.25 -8.20 -2.93
N ILE A 53 -0.49 -7.46 -2.10
CA ILE A 53 -0.55 -7.71 -0.66
C ILE A 53 -1.30 -9.01 -0.33
N THR A 54 -2.42 -9.28 -1.01
CA THR A 54 -3.19 -10.51 -0.83
C THR A 54 -2.39 -11.76 -1.24
N GLN A 55 -1.47 -11.63 -2.20
CA GLN A 55 -0.54 -12.71 -2.56
C GLN A 55 0.66 -12.77 -1.62
N PHE A 56 1.17 -11.63 -1.13
CA PHE A 56 2.40 -11.57 -0.35
C PHE A 56 2.20 -12.06 1.09
N LEU A 57 1.22 -11.50 1.81
CA LEU A 57 1.07 -11.73 3.24
C LEU A 57 0.88 -13.21 3.59
N PRO A 58 -0.02 -14.00 2.95
CA PRO A 58 -0.24 -15.39 3.33
C PRO A 58 0.99 -16.30 3.21
N ASN A 59 2.00 -15.87 2.44
CA ASN A 59 3.25 -16.61 2.26
C ASN A 59 4.31 -16.30 3.33
N CYS A 60 4.06 -15.34 4.22
CA CYS A 60 4.93 -15.04 5.35
C CYS A 60 4.45 -15.76 6.62
N ASP A 61 5.38 -16.06 7.51
CA ASP A 61 5.05 -16.54 8.86
C ASP A 61 4.20 -15.46 9.59
N PRO A 62 2.98 -15.80 10.08
CA PRO A 62 2.14 -14.85 10.81
C PRO A 62 2.79 -14.25 12.06
N ASP A 63 3.76 -14.95 12.65
CA ASP A 63 4.48 -14.51 13.85
C ASP A 63 5.77 -13.72 13.53
N ASP A 64 6.12 -13.56 12.25
CA ASP A 64 7.28 -12.76 11.84
C ASP A 64 7.02 -11.26 12.09
N PRO A 65 7.78 -10.61 12.99
CA PRO A 65 7.62 -9.18 13.28
C PRO A 65 7.91 -8.29 12.07
N HIS A 66 8.60 -8.79 11.04
CA HIS A 66 8.96 -8.06 9.83
C HIS A 66 7.99 -8.25 8.67
N ARG A 67 6.98 -9.13 8.78
CA ARG A 67 6.02 -9.45 7.70
C ARG A 67 5.45 -8.22 7.00
N TYR A 68 4.97 -7.24 7.76
CA TYR A 68 4.39 -6.01 7.20
C TYR A 68 5.44 -5.05 6.61
N THR A 69 6.65 -5.06 7.15
CA THR A 69 7.77 -4.26 6.60
C THR A 69 8.21 -4.83 5.26
N LEU A 70 8.29 -6.16 5.14
CA LEU A 70 8.61 -6.83 3.89
C LEU A 70 7.52 -6.63 2.84
N ALA A 71 6.25 -6.65 3.25
CA ALA A 71 5.13 -6.34 2.35
C ALA A 71 5.20 -4.89 1.83
N ALA A 72 5.51 -3.92 2.70
CA ALA A 72 5.73 -2.53 2.28
C ALA A 72 6.92 -2.41 1.31
N GLN A 73 8.01 -3.12 1.59
CA GLN A 73 9.18 -3.17 0.73
C GLN A 73 8.85 -3.78 -0.64
N ASP A 74 8.05 -4.84 -0.71
CA ASP A 74 7.60 -5.44 -1.97
C ASP A 74 6.85 -4.41 -2.84
N LEU A 75 5.94 -3.63 -2.24
CA LEU A 75 5.24 -2.55 -2.95
C LEU A 75 6.18 -1.45 -3.46
N VAL A 76 7.15 -1.02 -2.64
CA VAL A 76 8.18 -0.05 -3.05
C VAL A 76 8.97 -0.57 -4.24
N MET A 77 9.39 -1.84 -4.19
CA MET A 77 10.18 -2.46 -5.24
C MET A 77 9.38 -2.62 -6.54
N ARG A 78 8.07 -2.92 -6.45
CA ARG A 78 7.16 -2.98 -7.60
C ARG A 78 6.97 -1.62 -8.26
N ALA A 79 6.75 -0.56 -7.50
CA ALA A 79 6.59 0.78 -8.06
C ALA A 79 7.89 1.34 -8.63
N ARG A 80 9.03 1.08 -7.98
CA ARG A 80 10.36 1.42 -8.53
C ARG A 80 10.64 0.65 -9.82
N GLY A 81 10.30 -0.63 -9.84
CA GLY A 81 10.61 -1.52 -10.96
C GLY A 81 12.10 -1.90 -11.03
N VAL A 82 12.49 -2.36 -12.22
CA VAL A 82 13.84 -2.85 -12.54
C VAL A 82 14.50 -1.91 -13.54
N LEU A 83 15.80 -1.63 -13.34
CA LEU A 83 16.58 -0.83 -14.26
C LEU A 83 16.82 -1.62 -15.56
N LYS A 84 16.30 -1.12 -16.68
CA LYS A 84 16.58 -1.59 -18.04
C LYS A 84 17.28 -0.50 -18.84
N ASP A 85 17.70 -0.81 -20.08
CA ASP A 85 18.41 0.14 -20.96
C ASP A 85 17.66 1.47 -21.19
N ARG A 86 16.32 1.46 -21.04
CA ARG A 86 15.46 2.63 -21.21
C ARG A 86 14.91 3.17 -19.88
N GLY A 87 15.67 3.00 -18.79
CA GLY A 87 15.31 3.46 -17.44
C GLY A 87 14.60 2.41 -16.60
N TRP A 88 14.06 2.83 -15.46
CA TRP A 88 13.29 1.98 -14.55
C TRP A 88 11.96 1.57 -15.17
N ARG A 89 11.68 0.26 -15.17
CA ARG A 89 10.50 -0.34 -15.81
C ARG A 89 9.78 -1.31 -14.88
N ILE A 90 8.46 -1.25 -14.89
CA ILE A 90 7.58 -2.20 -14.20
C ILE A 90 6.97 -3.17 -15.22
N SER A 91 6.00 -3.98 -14.78
CA SER A 91 5.24 -4.90 -15.64
C SER A 91 4.69 -4.20 -16.89
N ASN A 92 4.65 -4.93 -18.00
CA ASN A 92 4.24 -4.41 -19.33
C ASN A 92 5.09 -3.23 -19.86
N ASP A 93 6.33 -3.10 -19.39
CA ASP A 93 7.30 -2.09 -19.81
C ASP A 93 6.86 -0.63 -19.58
N ARG A 94 5.87 -0.44 -18.68
CA ARG A 94 5.49 0.85 -18.12
C ARG A 94 6.67 1.45 -17.35
N LEU A 95 6.74 2.78 -17.31
CA LEU A 95 7.76 3.47 -16.53
C LEU A 95 7.56 3.18 -15.04
N GLY A 96 8.67 2.87 -14.34
CA GLY A 96 8.69 2.88 -12.89
C GLY A 96 8.62 4.30 -12.33
N SER A 97 8.39 4.41 -11.03
CA SER A 97 8.28 5.69 -10.35
C SER A 97 9.58 6.48 -10.46
N GLY A 98 9.43 7.79 -10.71
CA GLY A 98 10.52 8.76 -10.74
C GLY A 98 10.60 9.63 -9.49
N ASP A 99 9.75 9.37 -8.48
CA ASP A 99 9.63 10.17 -7.26
C ASP A 99 9.98 9.34 -6.00
N ASP A 100 10.07 10.01 -4.86
CA ASP A 100 10.26 9.36 -3.56
C ASP A 100 9.05 8.49 -3.20
N ILE A 101 9.32 7.22 -2.91
CA ILE A 101 8.29 6.23 -2.57
C ILE A 101 8.34 5.96 -1.07
N SER A 102 7.26 6.28 -0.36
CA SER A 102 7.05 5.86 1.03
C SER A 102 5.76 5.05 1.14
N VAL A 103 5.81 3.90 1.82
CA VAL A 103 4.68 2.99 1.99
C VAL A 103 4.60 2.54 3.45
N TYR A 104 3.39 2.56 4.00
CA TYR A 104 3.05 2.02 5.32
C TYR A 104 1.99 0.93 5.15
N VAL A 105 2.29 -0.27 5.65
CA VAL A 105 1.35 -1.39 5.75
C VAL A 105 0.99 -1.55 7.22
N ILE A 106 -0.27 -1.26 7.57
CA ILE A 106 -0.74 -1.14 8.95
C ILE A 106 -1.77 -2.26 9.21
N PRO A 107 -1.48 -3.23 10.09
CA PRO A 107 -2.42 -4.31 10.40
C PRO A 107 -3.64 -3.82 11.18
N LEU A 108 -4.84 -4.27 10.77
CA LEU A 108 -6.11 -3.87 11.39
C LEU A 108 -6.51 -4.76 12.58
N ILE A 109 -5.93 -5.97 12.69
CA ILE A 109 -6.24 -6.96 13.74
C ILE A 109 -6.10 -6.43 15.18
N HIS A 110 -5.24 -5.44 15.42
CA HIS A 110 -5.02 -4.85 16.75
C HIS A 110 -6.03 -3.76 17.11
N GLY A 111 -6.84 -3.30 16.15
CA GLY A 111 -7.83 -2.24 16.33
C GLY A 111 -8.94 -2.57 17.33
N ASN A 112 -9.20 -3.86 17.55
CA ASN A 112 -10.33 -4.35 18.36
C ASN A 112 -9.92 -4.83 19.77
N LYS A 113 -8.64 -4.71 20.17
CA LYS A 113 -8.14 -5.25 21.46
C LYS A 113 -8.24 -4.29 22.65
N LEU A 114 -8.99 -3.19 22.51
CA LEU A 114 -9.28 -2.26 23.60
C LEU A 114 -10.79 -2.27 23.91
N SER A 115 -11.26 -3.36 24.52
CA SER A 115 -12.51 -3.38 25.29
C SER A 115 -12.40 -4.30 26.49
#